data_AF-A0A0B3AYJ6-F1
#
_entry.id   AF-A0A0B3AYJ6-F1
#
_cell.length_a   1.000
_cell.length_b   1.000
_cell.length_c   1.000
_cell.angle_alpha   90.00
_cell.angle_beta   90.00
_cell.angle_gamma   90.00
#
_symmetry.space_group_name_H-M   'P 1'
#
loop_
_entity.id
_entity.type
_entity.pdbx_description
1 polymer ?
#
loop_
_entity_poly.entity_id
_entity_poly.type
_entity_poly.pdbx_seq_one_letter_code
_entity_poly.pdbx_strand_id
1 'polypeptide(L)'
;MSELEKIAKQAYPPLIGINNITRIIDACWNGKAATDVPVMFKDVPSTIIDKETLALIQVVNLHAAMDHTATAVGSATLFRSLMRPLTSLDLILAKQESVRELESNDKLRNAIGEYLKEFQKGENDLFKFLNGCIGPIGVYRESKAATKAGKRMADAVKNIPMPES
;
A
#
# COMPACT_ATOMS: atom_id res chain seq x y z
N MET A 1 -5.38 -7.79 21.68
CA MET A 1 -5.07 -8.03 20.26
C MET A 1 -5.85 -9.25 19.82
N SER A 2 -6.67 -9.12 18.79
CA SER A 2 -7.50 -10.21 18.24
C SER A 2 -6.59 -11.28 17.60
N GLU A 3 -7.00 -12.56 17.62
CA GLU A 3 -6.25 -13.63 16.95
C GLU A 3 -6.04 -13.35 15.46
N LEU A 4 -7.02 -12.70 14.81
CA LEU A 4 -6.91 -12.26 13.42
C LEU A 4 -5.77 -11.25 13.21
N GLU A 5 -5.49 -10.36 14.16
CA GLU A 5 -4.39 -9.40 14.06
C GLU A 5 -3.03 -10.08 14.13
N LYS A 6 -2.91 -11.14 14.93
CA LYS A 6 -1.66 -11.93 15.01
C LYS A 6 -1.42 -12.67 13.69
N ILE A 7 -2.47 -13.32 13.17
CA ILE A 7 -2.41 -14.05 11.89
C ILE A 7 -2.11 -13.08 10.74
N ALA A 8 -2.72 -11.90 10.72
CA ALA A 8 -2.46 -10.87 9.69
C ALA A 8 -1.01 -10.37 9.72
N LYS A 9 -0.45 -10.10 10.92
CA LYS A 9 0.96 -9.70 11.07
C LYS A 9 1.92 -10.78 10.60
N GLN A 10 1.59 -12.05 10.83
CA GLN A 10 2.39 -13.20 10.39
C GLN A 10 2.26 -13.45 8.88
N ALA A 11 1.06 -13.32 8.32
CA ALA A 11 0.80 -13.49 6.89
C ALA A 11 1.47 -12.39 6.06
N TYR A 12 1.57 -11.19 6.61
CA TYR A 12 2.16 -10.03 5.96
C TYR A 12 3.36 -9.45 6.74
N PRO A 13 4.53 -10.13 6.83
CA PRO A 13 5.73 -9.50 7.37
C PRO A 13 6.06 -8.25 6.54
N PRO A 14 6.40 -7.09 7.12
CA PRO A 14 6.61 -5.87 6.34
C PRO A 14 7.55 -6.21 5.16
N LEU A 15 7.10 -5.90 3.94
CA LEU A 15 8.03 -5.86 2.82
C LEU A 15 9.08 -4.86 3.25
N ILE A 16 10.30 -5.33 3.51
CA ILE A 16 11.56 -4.62 3.43
C ILE A 16 11.44 -3.15 3.86
N GLY A 17 12.01 -2.86 5.04
CA GLY A 17 11.99 -1.54 5.65
C GLY A 17 12.07 -0.42 4.62
N ILE A 18 11.25 0.60 4.83
CA ILE A 18 11.32 1.92 4.21
C ILE A 18 12.74 2.47 4.50
N ASN A 19 13.74 1.97 3.77
CA ASN A 19 15.15 2.26 3.95
C ASN A 19 15.85 2.06 2.60
N ASN A 20 16.89 2.88 2.43
CA ASN A 20 17.44 3.42 1.20
C ASN A 20 18.03 2.45 0.17
N ILE A 21 17.78 1.14 0.23
CA ILE A 21 18.58 0.20 -0.57
C ILE A 21 17.80 -0.66 -1.57
N THR A 22 16.51 -1.01 -1.43
CA THR A 22 15.82 -1.76 -2.51
C THR A 22 14.28 -1.59 -2.56
N ARG A 23 13.83 -0.78 -3.53
CA ARG A 23 12.53 -0.72 -4.29
C ARG A 23 11.19 -0.91 -3.56
N ILE A 24 10.28 0.06 -3.74
CA ILE A 24 8.98 0.03 -4.50
C ILE A 24 8.55 1.48 -4.75
N ILE A 25 8.86 2.36 -3.80
CA ILE A 25 8.73 3.81 -3.91
C ILE A 25 10.18 4.30 -3.98
N ASP A 26 10.56 4.99 -5.05
CA ASP A 26 11.84 5.69 -5.10
C ASP A 26 11.99 6.47 -3.79
N ALA A 27 13.09 6.29 -3.05
CA ALA A 27 13.26 6.89 -1.73
C ALA A 27 12.94 8.40 -1.81
N CYS A 28 13.28 9.02 -2.96
CA CYS A 28 12.98 10.41 -3.28
C CYS A 28 11.94 10.55 -4.40
N TRP A 29 10.79 9.86 -4.27
CA TRP A 29 9.73 9.81 -5.29
C TRP A 29 9.45 11.16 -5.96
N ASN A 30 9.80 11.23 -7.24
CA ASN A 30 9.68 12.42 -8.08
C ASN A 30 8.43 12.38 -8.98
N GLY A 31 7.49 11.46 -8.71
CA GLY A 31 6.27 11.28 -9.50
C GLY A 31 6.37 10.27 -10.64
N LYS A 32 7.49 9.54 -10.79
CA LYS A 32 7.60 8.38 -11.70
C LYS A 32 7.64 7.10 -10.88
N ALA A 33 6.67 6.22 -11.10
CA ALA A 33 6.69 4.87 -10.54
C ALA A 33 7.79 4.07 -11.24
N ALA A 34 8.98 4.01 -10.65
CA ALA A 34 10.00 3.06 -11.06
C ALA A 34 9.71 1.71 -10.38
N THR A 35 8.66 1.02 -10.83
CA THR A 35 8.51 -0.43 -10.60
C THR A 35 9.57 -1.11 -11.45
N ASP A 36 10.80 -1.08 -10.97
CA ASP A 36 11.86 -1.83 -11.60
C ASP A 36 11.68 -3.27 -11.09
N VAL A 37 11.05 -4.07 -11.93
CA VAL A 37 10.51 -5.42 -11.68
C VAL A 37 11.59 -6.46 -11.29
N PRO A 38 12.81 -6.48 -11.88
CA PRO A 38 13.79 -7.53 -11.62
C PRO A 38 14.31 -7.64 -10.17
N VAL A 39 14.55 -6.52 -9.47
CA VAL A 39 14.99 -6.55 -8.06
C VAL A 39 13.84 -6.95 -7.13
N MET A 40 12.59 -6.67 -7.48
CA MET A 40 11.44 -7.16 -6.69
C MET A 40 11.44 -8.69 -6.62
N PHE A 41 11.67 -9.38 -7.74
CA PHE A 41 11.74 -10.85 -7.76
C PHE A 41 12.94 -11.42 -6.99
N LYS A 42 14.00 -10.64 -6.81
CA LYS A 42 15.21 -11.08 -6.11
C LYS A 42 14.98 -11.15 -4.59
N ASP A 43 14.26 -10.16 -4.06
CA ASP A 43 14.09 -9.97 -2.60
C ASP A 43 12.77 -10.55 -2.06
N VAL A 44 11.92 -11.13 -2.91
CA VAL A 44 10.69 -11.81 -2.45
C VAL A 44 11.06 -13.14 -1.77
N PRO A 45 10.75 -13.31 -0.47
CA PRO A 45 10.96 -14.58 0.24
C PRO A 45 10.14 -15.70 -0.41
N SER A 46 10.55 -16.96 -0.27
CA SER A 46 9.84 -18.10 -0.88
C SER A 46 8.36 -18.07 -0.51
N THR A 47 7.51 -17.92 -1.53
CA THR A 47 6.05 -17.88 -1.39
C THR A 47 5.46 -19.25 -1.74
N ILE A 48 4.14 -19.39 -1.70
CA ILE A 48 3.47 -20.60 -2.23
C ILE A 48 3.75 -20.77 -3.73
N ILE A 49 3.93 -19.66 -4.45
CA ILE A 49 4.19 -19.62 -5.88
C ILE A 49 5.70 -19.40 -6.09
N ASP A 50 6.30 -20.26 -6.90
CA ASP A 50 7.68 -20.16 -7.36
C ASP A 50 7.88 -19.01 -8.36
N LYS A 51 9.13 -18.61 -8.58
CA LYS A 51 9.46 -17.44 -9.39
C LYS A 51 9.14 -17.68 -10.87
N GLU A 52 9.34 -18.91 -11.33
CA GLU A 52 9.09 -19.35 -12.68
C GLU A 52 7.58 -19.29 -12.98
N THR A 53 6.74 -19.76 -12.06
CA THR A 53 5.28 -19.62 -12.18
C THR A 53 4.83 -18.15 -12.15
N LEU A 54 5.39 -17.31 -11.27
CA LEU A 54 5.06 -15.87 -11.25
C LEU A 54 5.46 -15.15 -12.56
N ALA A 55 6.57 -15.56 -13.16
CA ALA A 55 6.98 -15.07 -14.48
C ALA A 55 6.06 -15.59 -15.59
N LEU A 56 5.66 -16.86 -15.54
CA LEU A 56 4.76 -17.49 -16.51
C LEU A 56 3.39 -16.81 -16.56
N ILE A 57 2.81 -16.50 -15.39
CA ILE A 57 1.54 -15.75 -15.31
C ILE A 57 1.68 -14.27 -15.62
N GLN A 58 2.91 -13.80 -15.87
CA GLN A 58 3.23 -12.39 -16.12
C GLN A 58 2.64 -11.47 -15.05
N VAL A 59 2.92 -11.76 -13.78
CA VAL A 59 2.31 -11.09 -12.61
C VAL A 59 2.39 -9.55 -12.65
N VAL A 60 3.40 -9.00 -13.33
CA VAL A 60 3.56 -7.56 -13.56
C VAL A 60 2.50 -7.01 -14.52
N ASN A 61 2.25 -7.71 -15.63
CA ASN A 61 1.21 -7.33 -16.58
C ASN A 61 -0.18 -7.52 -15.97
N LEU A 62 -0.34 -8.58 -15.16
CA LEU A 62 -1.56 -8.80 -14.38
C LEU A 62 -1.80 -7.66 -13.39
N HIS A 63 -0.77 -7.23 -12.66
CA HIS A 63 -0.85 -6.08 -11.76
C HIS A 63 -1.24 -4.81 -12.52
N ALA A 64 -0.57 -4.50 -13.63
CA ALA A 64 -0.88 -3.33 -14.46
C ALA A 64 -2.33 -3.34 -14.99
N ALA A 65 -2.88 -4.52 -15.29
CA ALA A 65 -4.27 -4.66 -15.74
C ALA A 65 -5.30 -4.54 -14.60
N MET A 66 -4.93 -4.94 -13.37
CA MET A 66 -5.82 -4.95 -12.20
C MET A 66 -5.72 -3.70 -11.33
N ASP A 67 -4.66 -2.90 -11.48
CA ASP A 67 -4.38 -1.78 -10.60
C ASP A 67 -5.28 -0.58 -10.91
N HIS A 68 -6.36 -0.49 -10.14
CA HIS A 68 -7.25 0.67 -10.06
C HIS A 68 -7.08 1.45 -8.76
N THR A 69 -5.93 1.31 -8.09
CA THR A 69 -5.71 1.94 -6.79
C THR A 69 -5.43 3.44 -6.93
N ALA A 70 -5.87 4.22 -5.95
CA ALA A 70 -5.67 5.67 -5.95
C ALA A 70 -4.28 6.10 -5.41
N THR A 71 -3.56 5.21 -4.72
CA THR A 71 -2.35 5.53 -3.95
C THR A 71 -1.22 4.58 -4.28
N ALA A 72 0.03 5.06 -4.19
CA ALA A 72 1.21 4.22 -4.43
C ALA A 72 1.31 3.08 -3.41
N VAL A 73 0.94 3.35 -2.15
CA VAL A 73 0.81 2.31 -1.10
C VAL A 73 -0.22 1.26 -1.49
N GLY A 74 -1.37 1.68 -2.03
CA GLY A 74 -2.43 0.78 -2.50
C GLY A 74 -1.91 -0.13 -3.61
N SER A 75 -1.28 0.44 -4.63
CA SER A 75 -0.69 -0.30 -5.75
C SER A 75 0.36 -1.30 -5.29
N ALA A 76 1.26 -0.88 -4.40
CA ALA A 76 2.28 -1.75 -3.81
C ALA A 76 1.65 -2.90 -2.99
N THR A 77 0.58 -2.61 -2.25
CA THR A 77 -0.16 -3.62 -1.46
C THR A 77 -0.89 -4.62 -2.36
N LEU A 78 -1.47 -4.17 -3.47
CA LEU A 78 -2.07 -5.04 -4.47
C LEU A 78 -1.03 -5.95 -5.10
N PHE A 79 0.08 -5.37 -5.59
CA PHE A 79 1.19 -6.13 -6.16
C PHE A 79 1.71 -7.19 -5.19
N ARG A 80 1.88 -6.81 -3.93
CA ARG A 80 2.24 -7.72 -2.84
C ARG A 80 1.25 -8.87 -2.71
N SER A 81 -0.04 -8.59 -2.71
CA SER A 81 -1.08 -9.61 -2.58
C SER A 81 -1.11 -10.58 -3.75
N LEU A 82 -0.72 -10.15 -4.95
CA LEU A 82 -0.58 -11.01 -6.14
C LEU A 82 0.66 -11.90 -6.04
N MET A 83 1.79 -11.32 -5.61
CA MET A 83 3.04 -12.04 -5.40
C MET A 83 2.98 -13.02 -4.24
N ARG A 84 2.15 -12.74 -3.23
CA ARG A 84 2.01 -13.51 -1.99
C ARG A 84 0.54 -13.69 -1.63
N PRO A 85 -0.15 -14.65 -2.26
CA PRO A 85 -1.51 -14.99 -1.88
C PRO A 85 -1.59 -15.44 -0.41
N LEU A 86 -2.73 -15.18 0.22
CA LEU A 86 -3.01 -15.61 1.59
C LEU A 86 -3.14 -17.14 1.64
N THR A 87 -2.63 -17.73 2.72
CA THR A 87 -2.79 -19.17 3.02
C THR A 87 -3.93 -19.46 3.99
N SER A 88 -4.27 -18.50 4.85
CA SER A 88 -5.31 -18.66 5.87
C SER A 88 -6.69 -18.45 5.27
N LEU A 89 -7.56 -19.46 5.42
CA LEU A 89 -8.95 -19.38 4.97
C LEU A 89 -9.70 -18.22 5.64
N ASP A 90 -9.51 -18.02 6.94
CA ASP A 90 -10.17 -16.94 7.69
C ASP A 90 -9.81 -15.56 7.14
N LEU A 91 -8.53 -15.33 6.81
CA LEU A 91 -8.09 -14.07 6.21
C LEU A 91 -8.61 -13.88 4.78
N ILE A 92 -8.74 -14.97 4.02
CA ILE A 92 -9.31 -14.92 2.66
C ILE A 92 -10.79 -14.52 2.75
N LEU A 93 -11.55 -15.20 3.61
CA LEU A 93 -12.97 -14.93 3.80
C LEU A 93 -13.20 -13.51 4.33
N ALA A 94 -12.40 -13.07 5.30
CA ALA A 94 -12.47 -11.70 5.81
C ALA A 94 -12.19 -10.68 4.70
N LYS A 95 -11.16 -10.88 3.88
CA LYS A 95 -10.87 -9.97 2.74
C LYS A 95 -12.01 -9.94 1.74
N GLN A 96 -12.61 -11.09 1.42
CA GLN A 96 -13.74 -11.17 0.50
C GLN A 96 -14.99 -10.50 1.07
N GLU A 97 -15.26 -10.67 2.37
CA GLU A 97 -16.39 -10.02 3.03
C GLU A 97 -16.20 -8.49 3.06
N SER A 98 -15.00 -8.01 3.39
CA SER A 98 -14.71 -6.57 3.33
C SER A 98 -14.93 -5.99 1.92
N VAL A 99 -14.61 -6.75 0.86
CA VAL A 99 -14.89 -6.29 -0.52
C VAL A 99 -16.40 -6.26 -0.79
N ARG A 100 -17.15 -7.28 -0.35
CA ARG A 100 -18.62 -7.31 -0.47
C ARG A 100 -19.30 -6.16 0.30
N GLU A 101 -18.80 -5.83 1.48
CA GLU A 101 -19.29 -4.68 2.27
C GLU A 101 -19.06 -3.36 1.51
N LEU A 102 -17.90 -3.19 0.88
CA LEU A 102 -17.61 -2.00 0.05
C LEU A 102 -18.45 -1.94 -1.22
N GLU A 103 -18.81 -3.08 -1.80
CA GLU A 103 -19.70 -3.15 -2.96
C GLU A 103 -21.15 -2.80 -2.60
N SER A 104 -21.62 -3.28 -1.44
CA SER A 104 -23.01 -3.09 -0.98
C SER A 104 -23.27 -1.74 -0.30
N ASN A 105 -22.25 -1.11 0.31
CA ASN A 105 -22.39 0.14 1.04
C ASN A 105 -21.75 1.32 0.30
N ASP A 106 -22.54 1.97 -0.56
CA ASP A 106 -22.11 3.15 -1.33
C ASP A 106 -21.61 4.30 -0.43
N LYS A 107 -22.20 4.47 0.75
CA LYS A 107 -21.80 5.51 1.70
C LYS A 107 -20.39 5.26 2.24
N LEU A 108 -20.11 4.02 2.65
CA LEU A 108 -18.79 3.60 3.12
C LEU A 108 -17.76 3.71 1.97
N ARG A 109 -18.11 3.22 0.78
CA ARG A 109 -17.25 3.30 -0.41
C ARG A 109 -16.88 4.74 -0.76
N ASN A 110 -17.85 5.66 -0.74
CA ASN A 110 -17.63 7.07 -1.04
C ASN A 110 -16.76 7.75 0.04
N ALA A 111 -17.03 7.49 1.33
CA ALA A 111 -16.23 8.03 2.42
C ALA A 111 -14.76 7.58 2.35
N ILE A 112 -14.52 6.29 2.05
CA ILE A 112 -13.16 5.77 1.83
C ILE A 112 -12.54 6.37 0.58
N GLY A 113 -13.30 6.53 -0.50
CA GLY A 113 -12.83 7.17 -1.73
C GLY A 113 -12.38 8.62 -1.52
N GLU A 114 -13.10 9.39 -0.71
CA GLU A 114 -12.71 10.75 -0.32
C GLU A 114 -11.44 10.75 0.53
N TYR A 115 -11.34 9.85 1.50
CA TYR A 115 -10.13 9.66 2.29
C TYR A 115 -8.91 9.35 1.41
N LEU A 116 -9.05 8.41 0.45
CA LEU A 116 -7.96 8.03 -0.45
C LEU A 116 -7.51 9.18 -1.36
N LYS A 117 -8.43 10.06 -1.79
CA LYS A 117 -8.09 11.27 -2.55
C LYS A 117 -7.25 12.25 -1.72
N GLU A 118 -7.58 12.44 -0.45
CA GLU A 118 -6.77 13.28 0.44
C GLU A 118 -5.42 12.63 0.76
N PHE A 119 -5.38 11.30 0.89
CA PHE A 119 -4.14 10.55 1.08
C PHE A 119 -3.21 10.72 -0.12
N GLN A 120 -3.71 10.52 -1.34
CA GLN A 120 -2.94 10.67 -2.57
C GLN A 120 -2.26 12.05 -2.69
N LYS A 121 -2.93 13.13 -2.26
CA LYS A 121 -2.37 14.49 -2.28
C LYS A 121 -1.18 14.66 -1.33
N GLY A 122 -1.17 13.97 -0.20
CA GLY A 122 -0.14 14.09 0.83
C GLY A 122 0.91 12.98 0.82
N GLU A 123 0.69 11.91 0.06
CA GLU A 123 1.51 10.70 0.02
C GLU A 123 2.97 11.02 -0.33
N ASN A 124 3.20 11.90 -1.31
CA ASN A 124 4.56 12.29 -1.71
C ASN A 124 5.30 13.06 -0.61
N ASP A 125 4.65 14.05 -0.01
CA ASP A 125 5.25 14.90 1.02
C ASP A 125 5.61 14.06 2.25
N LEU A 126 4.77 13.08 2.58
CA LEU A 126 5.04 12.14 3.66
C LEU A 126 6.24 11.23 3.33
N PHE A 127 6.30 10.66 2.13
CA PHE A 127 7.42 9.79 1.74
C PHE A 127 8.74 10.52 1.65
N LYS A 128 8.76 11.73 1.08
CA LYS A 128 9.97 12.57 1.05
C LYS A 128 10.52 12.82 2.44
N PHE A 129 9.63 13.12 3.39
CA PHE A 129 10.01 13.34 4.78
C PHE A 129 10.51 12.07 5.47
N LEU A 130 9.77 10.95 5.36
CA LEU A 130 10.12 9.69 6.03
C LEU A 130 11.43 9.08 5.49
N ASN A 131 11.70 9.24 4.20
CA ASN A 131 12.90 8.69 3.55
C ASN A 131 14.11 9.62 3.65
N GLY A 132 14.00 10.77 4.32
CA GLY A 132 15.10 11.72 4.45
C GLY A 132 15.52 12.33 3.10
N CYS A 133 14.63 12.33 2.11
CA CYS A 133 14.84 12.95 0.79
C CYS A 133 14.63 14.45 0.85
N ILE A 134 15.38 15.04 1.78
CA ILE A 134 15.26 16.41 2.21
C ILE A 134 16.51 17.15 1.79
N GLY A 135 16.34 18.12 0.89
CA GLY A 135 17.44 18.97 0.48
C GLY A 135 17.96 19.83 1.66
N PRO A 136 19.24 20.21 1.69
CA PRO A 136 19.84 20.97 2.79
C PRO A 136 19.15 22.32 3.08
N ILE A 137 18.43 22.89 2.10
CA ILE A 137 17.70 24.17 2.21
C ILE A 137 16.18 23.93 2.43
N GLY A 138 15.70 22.68 2.30
CA GLY A 138 14.28 22.31 2.24
C GLY A 138 13.67 21.72 3.49
N VAL A 139 14.46 21.43 4.54
CA VAL A 139 14.04 20.69 5.75
C VAL A 139 12.78 21.25 6.40
N TYR A 140 12.73 22.56 6.60
CA TYR A 140 11.57 23.19 7.22
C TYR A 140 10.33 23.15 6.32
N ARG A 141 10.49 23.37 5.01
CA ARG A 141 9.37 23.38 4.06
C ARG A 141 8.75 21.99 3.92
N GLU A 142 9.58 20.96 3.80
CA GLU A 142 9.16 19.58 3.60
C GLU A 142 8.61 18.96 4.87
N SER A 143 9.21 19.24 6.03
CA SER A 143 8.64 18.85 7.33
C SER A 143 7.27 19.49 7.58
N LYS A 144 7.10 20.78 7.24
CA LYS A 144 5.80 21.47 7.34
C LYS A 144 4.76 20.88 6.38
N ALA A 145 5.16 20.56 5.15
CA ALA A 145 4.30 19.92 4.15
C ALA A 145 3.85 18.53 4.63
N ALA A 146 4.79 17.69 5.11
CA ALA A 146 4.50 16.37 5.67
C ALA A 146 3.58 16.44 6.90
N THR A 147 3.83 17.39 7.81
CA THR A 147 2.96 17.60 8.99
C THR A 147 1.54 18.01 8.57
N LYS A 148 1.41 18.88 7.57
CA LYS A 148 0.12 19.29 7.03
C LYS A 148 -0.60 18.13 6.34
N ALA A 149 0.13 17.32 5.57
CA ALA A 149 -0.39 16.10 4.95
C ALA A 149 -0.90 15.12 6.00
N GLY A 150 -0.09 14.82 7.02
CA GLY A 150 -0.47 13.93 8.12
C GLY A 150 -1.71 14.42 8.88
N LYS A 151 -1.80 15.73 9.15
CA LYS A 151 -2.99 16.32 9.78
C LYS A 151 -4.25 16.14 8.93
N ARG A 152 -4.16 16.43 7.62
CA ARG A 152 -5.28 16.25 6.68
C ARG A 152 -5.75 14.80 6.61
N MET A 153 -4.81 13.86 6.53
CA MET A 153 -5.11 12.43 6.55
C MET A 153 -5.82 12.03 7.86
N ALA A 154 -5.28 12.46 9.01
CA ALA A 154 -5.88 12.17 10.31
C ALA A 154 -7.29 12.77 10.47
N ASP A 155 -7.53 13.96 9.93
CA ASP A 155 -8.85 14.58 9.92
C ASP A 155 -9.81 13.86 8.96
N ALA A 156 -9.34 13.37 7.82
CA ALA A 156 -10.16 12.63 6.86
C ALA A 156 -10.62 11.26 7.38
N VAL A 157 -9.82 10.57 8.21
CA VAL A 157 -10.21 9.28 8.84
C VAL A 157 -11.45 9.44 9.73
N LYS A 158 -11.61 10.59 10.40
CA LYS A 158 -12.72 10.82 11.35
C LYS A 158 -14.10 10.75 10.69
N ASN A 159 -14.16 10.93 9.37
CA ASN A 159 -15.41 10.93 8.61
C ASN A 159 -15.77 9.55 8.05
N ILE A 160 -14.91 8.55 8.22
CA ILE A 160 -15.17 7.19 7.74
C ILE A 160 -16.13 6.52 8.74
N PRO A 161 -17.31 6.05 8.29
CA PRO A 161 -18.22 5.33 9.16
C PRO A 161 -17.57 4.04 9.66
N MET A 162 -17.91 3.60 10.88
CA MET A 162 -17.46 2.30 11.37
C MET A 162 -18.00 1.19 10.44
N PRO A 163 -17.17 0.20 10.10
CA PRO A 163 -17.65 -0.97 9.37
C PRO A 163 -18.72 -1.68 10.20
N GLU A 164 -19.72 -2.25 9.52
CA GLU A 164 -20.83 -2.96 10.16
C GLU A 164 -20.47 -4.42 10.48
N SER A 165 -19.31 -4.89 9.99
CA SER A 165 -18.79 -6.25 10.12
C SER A 165 -17.93 -6.50 11.36
#